data_AF-A0A2S6WWZ9-F1
#
_entry.id   AF-A0A2S6WWZ9-F1
#
_cell.length_a   1.000
_cell.length_b   1.000
_cell.length_c   1.000
_cell.angle_alpha   90.00
_cell.angle_beta   90.00
_cell.angle_gamma   90.00
#
_symmetry.space_group_name_H-M   'P 1'
#
loop_
_entity.id
_entity.type
_entity.pdbx_description
1 polymer ?
#
loop_
_entity_poly.entity_id
_entity_poly.type
_entity_poly.pdbx_seq_one_letter_code
_entity_poly.pdbx_strand_id
1 'polypeptide(L)'
;MLTVAALAGIVITTQPAFAQPQASGSWRAYSETNYEGPDTTFSGEVGACKYVGDNWNDKTRSAKSSSATTRVELWDNSDCTGGSIVIDGSGYYAIGAWVSGYRVTSV
;
A
#
# COMPACT_ATOMS: atom_id res chain seq x y z
N MET A 1 -46.64 -2.12 -48.52
CA MET A 1 -45.41 -1.30 -48.64
C MET A 1 -45.78 0.08 -48.12
N LEU A 2 -45.17 0.70 -47.11
CA LEU A 2 -43.80 0.63 -46.61
C LEU A 2 -43.83 0.76 -45.07
N THR A 3 -43.08 -0.08 -44.36
CA THR A 3 -42.86 0.01 -42.91
C THR A 3 -41.76 1.04 -42.65
N VAL A 4 -41.98 2.00 -41.74
CA VAL A 4 -40.91 2.90 -41.27
C VAL A 4 -40.55 2.49 -39.84
N ALA A 5 -39.36 1.93 -39.67
CA ALA A 5 -38.79 1.65 -38.36
C ALA A 5 -38.07 2.91 -37.86
N ALA A 6 -38.52 3.45 -36.73
CA ALA A 6 -37.83 4.52 -36.03
C ALA A 6 -36.62 3.94 -35.30
N LEU A 7 -35.41 4.33 -35.70
CA LEU A 7 -34.17 4.02 -34.99
C LEU A 7 -34.08 4.92 -33.75
N ALA A 8 -34.25 4.32 -32.56
CA ALA A 8 -33.98 4.99 -31.30
C ALA A 8 -32.46 5.15 -31.11
N GLY A 9 -31.97 6.39 -31.13
CA GLY A 9 -30.56 6.70 -30.89
C GLY A 9 -30.17 6.45 -29.43
N ILE A 10 -29.08 5.71 -29.23
CA ILE A 10 -28.43 5.55 -27.92
C ILE A 10 -27.63 6.84 -27.65
N VAL A 11 -28.01 7.56 -26.61
CA VAL A 11 -27.19 8.65 -26.07
C VAL A 11 -26.09 8.03 -25.22
N ILE A 12 -24.86 7.95 -25.74
CA ILE A 12 -23.68 7.60 -24.93
C ILE A 12 -23.27 8.87 -24.20
N THR A 13 -23.66 9.01 -22.94
CA THR A 13 -23.13 10.09 -22.09
C THR A 13 -21.74 9.65 -21.60
N THR A 14 -20.70 10.42 -21.91
CA THR A 14 -19.37 10.21 -21.33
C THR A 14 -19.42 10.69 -19.88
N GLN A 15 -19.60 9.77 -18.95
CA GLN A 15 -19.54 10.07 -17.52
C GLN A 15 -18.10 10.47 -17.16
N PRO A 16 -17.86 11.63 -16.52
CA PRO A 16 -16.52 11.97 -16.06
C PRO A 16 -16.06 10.91 -15.06
N ALA A 17 -14.88 10.34 -15.27
CA ALA A 17 -14.27 9.41 -14.32
C ALA A 17 -13.93 10.19 -13.04
N PHE A 18 -14.82 10.14 -12.05
CA PHE A 18 -14.46 10.54 -10.70
C PHE A 18 -13.43 9.52 -10.21
N ALA A 19 -12.22 9.99 -9.89
CA ALA A 19 -11.23 9.16 -9.22
C ALA A 19 -11.87 8.60 -7.95
N GLN A 20 -12.11 7.29 -7.91
CA GLN A 20 -12.61 6.65 -6.69
C GLN A 20 -11.54 6.82 -5.60
N PRO A 21 -11.92 7.09 -4.34
CA PRO A 21 -10.97 7.09 -3.25
C PRO A 21 -10.23 5.75 -3.24
N GLN A 22 -8.94 5.76 -3.54
CA GLN A 22 -8.13 4.55 -3.49
C GLN A 22 -7.98 4.17 -2.03
N ALA A 23 -8.32 2.91 -1.70
CA ALA A 23 -8.17 2.40 -0.35
C ALA A 23 -6.73 2.60 0.12
N SER A 24 -6.53 3.03 1.37
CA SER A 24 -5.21 3.37 1.92
C SER A 24 -5.00 2.75 3.28
N GLY A 25 -3.81 2.20 3.51
CA GLY A 25 -3.42 1.60 4.78
C GLY A 25 -2.23 2.32 5.39
N SER A 26 -1.95 2.03 6.66
CA SER A 26 -0.75 2.50 7.34
C SER A 26 -0.11 1.42 8.17
N TRP A 27 1.18 1.60 8.43
CA TRP A 27 1.99 0.72 9.26
C TRP A 27 3.04 1.54 10.00
N ARG A 28 3.58 0.95 11.07
CA ARG A 28 4.55 1.60 11.95
C ARG A 28 5.86 0.85 11.91
N ALA A 29 6.94 1.59 11.67
CA ALA A 29 8.32 1.12 11.68
C ALA A 29 9.00 1.60 12.96
N TYR A 30 9.86 0.74 13.51
CA TYR A 30 10.64 1.02 14.71
C TYR A 30 12.12 0.76 14.41
N SER A 31 13.00 1.63 14.91
CA SER A 31 14.45 1.51 14.69
C SER A 31 15.11 0.47 15.60
N GLU A 32 14.36 -0.08 16.57
CA GLU A 32 14.81 -1.16 17.44
C GLU A 32 13.84 -2.35 17.39
N THR A 33 14.24 -3.47 17.96
CA THR A 33 13.39 -4.66 18.07
C THR A 33 12.27 -4.44 19.08
N ASN A 34 11.28 -5.33 19.10
CA ASN A 34 10.18 -5.33 20.07
C ASN A 34 9.29 -4.06 20.08
N TYR A 35 9.24 -3.33 18.97
CA TYR A 35 8.47 -2.08 18.83
C TYR A 35 8.97 -0.94 19.72
N GLU A 36 10.28 -0.87 19.92
CA GLU A 36 10.95 0.14 20.74
C GLU A 36 11.77 1.14 19.92
N GLY A 37 12.29 2.15 20.61
CA GLY A 37 13.14 3.19 20.02
C GLY A 37 12.35 4.19 19.15
N PRO A 38 13.09 5.08 18.45
CA PRO A 38 12.50 5.96 17.45
C PRO A 38 11.63 5.22 16.43
N ASP A 39 10.48 5.81 16.14
CA ASP A 39 9.48 5.19 15.29
C ASP A 39 8.92 6.18 14.25
N THR A 40 8.30 5.64 13.21
CA THR A 40 7.53 6.44 12.26
C THR A 40 6.36 5.67 11.69
N THR A 41 5.34 6.39 11.22
CA THR A 41 4.19 5.81 10.53
C THR A 41 4.27 6.11 9.05
N PHE A 42 4.16 5.07 8.25
CA PHE A 42 4.06 5.15 6.80
C PHE A 42 2.63 4.85 6.36
N SER A 43 2.18 5.52 5.30
CA SER A 43 0.86 5.28 4.71
C SER A 43 0.95 5.32 3.19
N GLY A 44 0.12 4.51 2.55
CA GLY A 44 0.09 4.42 1.10
C GLY A 44 -1.23 3.89 0.58
N GLU A 45 -1.50 4.19 -0.69
CA GLU A 45 -2.63 3.58 -1.37
C GLU A 45 -2.36 2.10 -1.64
N VAL A 46 -3.41 1.27 -1.62
CA VAL A 46 -3.32 -0.15 -1.95
C VAL A 46 -2.74 -0.32 -3.36
N GLY A 47 -1.71 -1.14 -3.48
CA GLY A 47 -1.01 -1.47 -4.74
C GLY A 47 0.14 -0.52 -5.10
N ALA A 48 0.26 0.65 -4.46
CA ALA A 48 1.32 1.60 -4.75
C ALA A 48 2.64 1.21 -4.06
N CYS A 49 3.72 1.12 -4.82
CA CYS A 49 5.06 1.02 -4.25
C CYS A 49 5.52 2.38 -3.72
N LYS A 50 6.10 2.40 -2.52
CA LYS A 50 6.59 3.62 -1.88
C LYS A 50 7.97 3.35 -1.27
N TYR A 51 8.87 4.30 -1.45
CA TYR A 51 10.16 4.33 -0.75
C TYR A 51 9.95 4.76 0.71
N VAL A 52 10.66 4.14 1.66
CA VAL A 52 10.61 4.53 3.09
C VAL A 52 11.33 5.86 3.38
N GLY A 53 12.08 6.38 2.41
CA GLY A 53 12.84 7.61 2.53
C GLY A 53 14.24 7.39 3.10
N ASP A 54 15.17 8.30 2.78
CA ASP A 54 16.59 8.18 3.13
C ASP A 54 16.85 8.07 4.64
N ASN A 55 15.96 8.68 5.44
CA ASN A 55 16.07 8.61 6.88
C ASN A 55 15.77 7.22 7.45
N TRP A 56 15.04 6.37 6.73
CA TRP A 56 14.57 5.06 7.20
C TRP A 56 15.07 3.87 6.38
N ASN A 57 15.71 4.10 5.23
CA ASN A 57 16.32 3.05 4.42
C ASN A 57 17.25 2.18 5.28
N ASP A 58 17.00 0.87 5.32
CA ASP A 58 17.74 -0.12 6.10
C ASP A 58 17.70 0.07 7.63
N LYS A 59 16.78 0.89 8.16
CA LYS A 59 16.72 1.21 9.60
C LYS A 59 15.60 0.53 10.36
N THR A 60 14.57 0.01 9.69
CA THR A 60 13.52 -0.74 10.39
C THR A 60 14.13 -1.96 11.08
N ARG A 61 13.70 -2.26 12.30
CA ARG A 61 14.11 -3.44 13.07
C ARG A 61 12.92 -4.25 13.57
N SER A 62 11.79 -3.59 13.80
CA SER A 62 10.48 -4.21 14.03
C SER A 62 9.38 -3.38 13.38
N ALA A 63 8.26 -4.00 13.03
CA ALA A 63 7.18 -3.32 12.33
C ALA A 63 5.84 -4.03 12.51
N LYS A 64 4.74 -3.27 12.43
CA LYS A 64 3.38 -3.80 12.40
C LYS A 64 2.44 -2.89 11.63
N SER A 65 1.40 -3.46 11.01
CA SER A 65 0.33 -2.67 10.40
C SER A 65 -0.52 -2.00 11.49
N SER A 66 -1.13 -0.87 11.16
CA SER A 66 -1.98 -0.11 12.09
C SER A 66 -3.30 -0.81 12.43
N SER A 67 -3.69 -1.83 11.65
CA SER A 67 -4.89 -2.64 11.88
C SER A 67 -4.62 -4.12 11.63
N ALA A 68 -5.49 -4.99 12.16
CA ALA A 68 -5.41 -6.43 11.96
C ALA A 68 -5.73 -6.88 10.52
N THR A 69 -6.44 -6.06 9.74
CA THR A 69 -6.84 -6.37 8.35
C THR A 69 -5.89 -5.77 7.33
N THR A 70 -5.15 -4.71 7.70
CA THR A 70 -4.15 -4.11 6.82
C THR A 70 -2.95 -5.02 6.61
N ARG A 71 -2.65 -5.33 5.35
CA ARG A 71 -1.47 -6.07 4.92
C ARG A 71 -0.51 -5.13 4.20
N VAL A 72 0.77 -5.21 4.56
CA VAL A 72 1.83 -4.42 3.94
C VAL A 72 3.00 -5.33 3.61
N GLU A 73 3.43 -5.31 2.35
CA GLU A 73 4.70 -5.90 1.95
C GLU A 73 5.84 -4.92 2.25
N LEU A 74 6.89 -5.39 2.92
CA LEU A 74 8.15 -4.68 3.11
C LEU A 74 9.21 -5.30 2.21
N TRP A 75 9.97 -4.48 1.49
CA TRP A 75 10.86 -4.89 0.40
C TRP A 75 12.30 -4.44 0.62
N ASP A 76 13.25 -5.26 0.17
CA ASP A 76 14.69 -4.98 0.18
C ASP A 76 15.05 -3.73 -0.62
N ASN A 77 14.41 -3.51 -1.77
CA ASN A 77 14.68 -2.38 -2.65
C ASN A 77 13.53 -1.35 -2.64
N SER A 78 13.89 -0.08 -2.85
CA SER A 78 12.96 1.06 -2.82
C SER A 78 11.89 1.05 -3.92
N ASP A 79 12.09 0.26 -4.97
CA ASP A 79 11.17 0.06 -6.09
C ASP A 79 10.28 -1.20 -5.95
N CYS A 80 10.26 -1.79 -4.75
CA CYS A 80 9.51 -3.01 -4.43
C CYS A 80 9.93 -4.21 -5.28
N THR A 81 11.25 -4.39 -5.40
CA THR A 81 11.89 -5.57 -5.99
C THR A 81 12.78 -6.27 -4.94
N GLY A 82 13.28 -7.46 -5.26
CA GLY A 82 14.13 -8.23 -4.34
C GLY A 82 13.33 -9.10 -3.37
N GLY A 83 13.88 -9.33 -2.17
CA GLY A 83 13.21 -10.06 -1.10
C GLY A 83 12.13 -9.23 -0.42
N SER A 84 11.12 -9.90 0.13
CA SER A 84 10.05 -9.25 0.87
C SER A 84 9.46 -10.11 1.98
N ILE A 85 8.82 -9.42 2.93
CA ILE A 85 7.93 -10.03 3.93
C ILE A 85 6.58 -9.30 3.93
N VAL A 86 5.53 -9.95 4.41
CA VAL A 86 4.22 -9.33 4.63
C VAL A 86 3.98 -9.15 6.12
N ILE A 87 3.70 -7.93 6.56
CA ILE A 87 3.29 -7.64 7.93
C ILE A 87 1.78 -7.39 8.02
N ASP A 88 1.22 -7.66 9.20
CA ASP A 88 -0.14 -7.28 9.58
C ASP A 88 -0.16 -6.68 11.00
N GLY A 89 -1.34 -6.58 11.62
CA GLY A 89 -1.48 -6.01 12.97
C GLY A 89 -0.73 -6.78 14.08
N SER A 90 -0.40 -8.06 13.88
CA SER A 90 0.46 -8.83 14.78
C SER A 90 1.93 -8.43 14.66
N GLY A 91 2.34 -8.04 13.46
CA GLY A 91 3.67 -7.54 13.13
C GLY A 91 4.80 -8.54 13.31
N TYR A 92 6.01 -8.02 13.30
CA TYR A 92 7.24 -8.75 13.59
C TYR A 92 8.07 -7.97 14.62
N TYR A 93 8.44 -8.66 15.69
CA TYR A 93 9.27 -8.13 16.77
C TYR A 93 10.75 -7.98 16.36
N ALA A 94 11.19 -8.67 15.31
CA ALA A 94 12.53 -8.56 14.74
C ALA A 94 12.51 -8.93 13.25
N ILE A 95 12.99 -8.03 12.38
CA ILE A 95 13.09 -8.28 10.93
C ILE A 95 14.48 -8.00 10.35
N GLY A 96 15.28 -7.14 10.98
CA GLY A 96 16.62 -6.78 10.51
C GLY A 96 16.66 -5.56 9.58
N ALA A 97 17.88 -5.19 9.19
CA ALA A 97 18.25 -3.89 8.63
C ALA A 97 18.25 -3.83 7.10
N TRP A 98 17.09 -3.99 6.46
CA TRP A 98 17.05 -4.14 4.99
C TRP A 98 15.84 -3.48 4.32
N VAL A 99 14.87 -2.97 5.10
CA VAL A 99 13.63 -2.43 4.51
C VAL A 99 13.92 -1.10 3.83
N SER A 100 13.67 -1.07 2.53
CA SER A 100 13.83 0.12 1.67
C SER A 100 12.51 0.51 1.00
N GLY A 101 11.66 -0.46 0.65
CA GLY A 101 10.37 -0.22 0.01
C GLY A 101 9.20 -0.78 0.79
N TYR A 102 8.01 -0.27 0.55
CA TYR A 102 6.78 -0.89 1.02
C TYR A 102 5.62 -0.76 0.03
N ARG A 103 4.65 -1.65 0.17
CA ARG A 103 3.38 -1.63 -0.58
C ARG A 103 2.25 -2.09 0.31
N VAL A 104 1.21 -1.27 0.47
CA VAL A 104 -0.04 -1.72 1.10
C VAL A 104 -0.76 -2.64 0.11
N THR A 105 -1.15 -3.84 0.52
CA THR A 105 -1.78 -4.83 -0.36
C THR A 105 -3.26 -5.04 -0.06
N SER A 106 -3.68 -4.81 1.17
CA SER A 106 -5.09 -4.80 1.57
C SER A 106 -5.32 -3.95 2.82
N VAL A 107 -6.56 -3.54 3.06
CA VAL A 107 -7.02 -2.80 4.26
C VAL A 107 -8.30 -3.36 4.82
#